data_AF-A0A1B6M633-F1
#
_entry.id   AF-A0A1B6M633-F1
#
_cell.length_a   1.000
_cell.length_b   1.000
_cell.length_c   1.000
_cell.angle_alpha   90.00
_cell.angle_beta   90.00
_cell.angle_gamma   90.00
#
_symmetry.space_group_name_H-M   'P 1'
#
loop_
_entity.id
_entity.type
_entity.pdbx_description
1 polymer ?
#
loop_
_entity_poly.entity_id
_entity_poly.type
_entity_poly.pdbx_seq_one_letter_code
_entity_poly.pdbx_strand_id
1 'polypeptide(L)'
;SISPWKRMAVQGPGGAPTPVIIKEEPDINKPIDRAHADTVINFLIKLACQVNEVSPGTTGVGSPGELLSRRCVALLKMALKPEVWPQQNVDLRLQWLDKVFLGVDVAPKSAKEAPNLGNVCTALELFTFLLSVMKKEQILTTIKPLQRGIAACISSSNSKVIRLTHGLLTRLTSVFPTEPSGSPVASKYEELECLYACVGKVIFEGLANYEKNTAASSATLFGTLMMLKAACSNNAGYVDRLIIPFIRVIQRMAREHLSAANTDTSPATSDLLILSLDLVKNRVGIMTVDTRKTFIGTILVGLIEKTQDIKVMKAICKMVEEWMKVGKNGCALAGTSQLNAGPSLREKSILLVKMMQYVEKRFPDLNTQFLELVNSVYRDESLKTSELTVKLEPAFLAGLRC
;
A
#
# COMPACT_ATOMS: atom_id res chain seq x y z
N SER A 1 43.09 -17.69 6.09
CA SER A 1 42.98 -16.73 4.98
C SER A 1 43.45 -15.38 5.49
N ILE A 2 44.49 -14.81 4.88
CA ILE A 2 45.13 -13.56 5.34
C ILE A 2 44.41 -12.40 4.65
N SER A 3 43.94 -11.42 5.44
CA SER A 3 43.18 -10.26 4.96
C SER A 3 44.05 -9.22 4.21
N PRO A 4 43.49 -8.44 3.26
CA PRO A 4 44.24 -7.77 2.20
C PRO A 4 44.94 -6.44 2.57
N TRP A 5 44.88 -6.00 3.83
CA TRP A 5 45.19 -4.59 4.17
C TRP A 5 46.64 -4.31 4.57
N LYS A 6 47.54 -5.32 4.58
CA LYS A 6 48.95 -5.11 4.90
C LYS A 6 49.77 -4.90 3.64
N ARG A 7 49.84 -3.65 3.16
CA ARG A 7 51.04 -3.06 2.51
C ARG A 7 50.79 -1.60 2.13
N MET A 8 51.10 -0.69 3.05
CA MET A 8 51.58 0.65 2.71
C MET A 8 52.74 0.97 3.65
N ALA A 9 53.96 0.78 3.16
CA ALA A 9 55.17 1.26 3.83
C ALA A 9 55.54 2.59 3.17
N VAL A 10 55.56 3.67 3.96
CA VAL A 10 56.09 4.96 3.52
C VAL A 10 57.61 4.95 3.73
N GLN A 11 58.38 5.21 2.67
CA GLN A 11 59.83 5.34 2.73
C GLN A 11 60.21 6.68 3.39
N GLY A 12 60.94 6.62 4.50
CA GLY A 12 61.68 7.74 5.07
C GLY A 12 63.14 7.75 4.59
N PRO A 13 63.84 8.90 4.67
CA PRO A 13 65.19 9.07 4.15
C PRO A 13 66.20 8.43 5.11
N GLY A 14 66.55 7.18 4.83
CA GLY A 14 67.49 6.40 5.63
C GLY A 14 67.05 4.94 5.64
N GLY A 15 67.52 4.18 4.65
CA GLY A 15 67.05 2.83 4.31
C GLY A 15 67.35 1.72 5.32
N ALA A 16 66.90 1.84 6.56
CA ALA A 16 66.81 0.74 7.51
C ALA A 16 65.35 0.51 7.90
N PRO A 17 64.82 -0.73 7.80
CA PRO A 17 63.46 -1.04 8.23
C PRO A 17 63.41 -1.02 9.76
N THR A 18 62.93 0.07 10.34
CA THR A 18 62.49 0.09 11.74
C THR A 18 61.22 -0.75 11.86
N PRO A 19 61.15 -1.72 12.79
CA PRO A 19 59.90 -2.43 13.03
C PRO A 19 58.92 -1.42 13.63
N VAL A 20 57.88 -1.07 12.88
CA VAL A 20 56.71 -0.42 13.46
C VAL A 20 56.12 -1.44 14.43
N ILE A 21 56.36 -1.25 15.72
CA ILE A 21 55.59 -1.92 16.75
C ILE A 21 54.18 -1.39 16.60
N ILE A 22 53.36 -2.10 15.82
CA ILE A 22 51.92 -1.96 15.88
C ILE A 22 51.59 -2.40 17.30
N LYS A 23 51.34 -1.43 18.20
CA LYS A 23 50.59 -1.70 19.42
C LYS A 23 49.27 -2.29 18.93
N GLU A 24 49.15 -3.61 18.93
CA GLU A 24 47.86 -4.26 18.82
C GLU A 24 47.10 -3.81 20.06
N GLU A 25 46.22 -2.81 19.89
CA GLU A 25 45.30 -2.43 20.94
C GLU A 25 44.49 -3.69 21.30
N PRO A 26 44.56 -4.15 22.56
CA PRO A 26 43.98 -5.43 22.98
C PRO A 26 42.45 -5.49 22.85
N ASP A 27 41.82 -4.37 22.49
CA ASP A 27 40.36 -4.23 22.34
C ASP A 27 39.85 -4.29 20.88
N ILE A 28 40.70 -4.46 19.85
CA ILE A 28 40.26 -4.46 18.43
C ILE A 28 39.21 -5.54 18.13
N ASN A 29 39.23 -6.67 18.85
CA ASN A 29 38.28 -7.78 18.67
C ASN A 29 37.16 -7.81 19.72
N LYS A 30 37.08 -6.83 20.61
CA LYS A 30 36.07 -6.82 21.67
C LYS A 30 34.75 -6.28 21.12
N PRO A 31 33.61 -6.95 21.37
CA PRO A 31 32.32 -6.45 20.91
C PRO A 31 32.05 -5.07 21.52
N ILE A 32 31.51 -4.16 20.72
CA ILE A 32 31.12 -2.82 21.16
C ILE A 32 30.13 -2.96 22.32
N ASP A 33 30.37 -2.22 23.40
CA ASP A 33 29.46 -2.20 24.54
C ASP A 33 28.07 -1.71 24.13
N ARG A 34 27.04 -2.39 24.64
CA ARG A 34 25.64 -2.18 24.30
C ARG A 34 25.21 -0.72 24.52
N ALA A 35 25.65 -0.10 25.60
CA ALA A 35 25.32 1.29 25.90
C ALA A 35 25.81 2.26 24.80
N HIS A 36 27.00 2.01 24.25
CA HIS A 36 27.55 2.80 23.15
C HIS A 36 26.79 2.53 21.85
N ALA A 37 26.48 1.27 21.55
CA ALA A 37 25.67 0.89 20.39
C ALA A 37 24.29 1.56 20.42
N ASP A 38 23.58 1.47 21.55
CA ASP A 38 22.28 2.11 21.77
C ASP A 38 22.37 3.63 21.58
N THR A 39 23.41 4.27 22.15
CA THR A 39 23.62 5.72 22.03
C THR A 39 23.82 6.15 20.58
N VAL A 40 24.69 5.45 19.84
CA VAL A 40 24.98 5.75 18.43
C VAL A 40 23.75 5.53 17.56
N ILE A 41 23.02 4.43 17.76
CA ILE A 41 21.81 4.13 16.98
C ILE A 41 20.75 5.21 17.24
N ASN A 42 20.45 5.53 18.51
CA ASN A 42 19.46 6.57 18.82
C ASN A 42 19.87 7.95 18.28
N PHE A 43 21.17 8.28 18.36
CA PHE A 43 21.70 9.51 17.78
C PHE A 43 21.50 9.55 16.26
N LEU A 44 21.83 8.47 15.55
CA LEU A 44 21.65 8.37 14.10
C LEU A 44 20.18 8.46 13.69
N ILE A 45 19.26 7.82 14.44
CA ILE A 45 17.81 7.91 14.17
C ILE A 45 17.36 9.37 14.32
N LYS A 46 17.77 10.03 15.42
CA LYS A 46 17.40 11.42 15.68
C LYS A 46 17.97 12.36 14.61
N LEU A 47 19.24 12.18 14.25
CA LEU A 47 19.90 12.97 13.23
C LEU A 47 19.20 12.81 11.88
N ALA A 48 18.88 11.57 11.47
CA ALA A 48 18.19 11.29 10.22
C ALA A 48 16.86 12.06 10.08
N CYS A 49 16.12 12.21 11.18
CA CYS A 49 14.79 12.80 11.19
C CYS A 49 14.75 14.29 11.58
N GLN A 50 15.89 14.96 11.78
CA GLN A 50 15.93 16.37 12.21
C GLN A 50 16.77 17.29 11.31
N VAL A 51 17.61 16.73 10.43
CA VAL A 51 18.56 17.49 9.61
C VAL A 51 18.05 17.84 8.20
N ASN A 52 16.81 17.50 7.85
CA ASN A 52 16.28 17.76 6.51
C ASN A 52 15.86 19.24 6.40
N GLU A 53 16.85 20.14 6.34
CA GLU A 53 16.62 21.55 6.02
C GLU A 53 16.35 21.71 4.53
N VAL A 54 15.21 22.33 4.22
CA VAL A 54 14.83 22.69 2.85
C VAL A 54 15.53 24.01 2.53
N SER A 55 16.60 23.96 1.77
CA SER A 55 17.24 25.17 1.26
C SER A 55 16.46 25.67 0.03
N PRO A 56 15.88 26.88 0.05
CA PRO A 56 15.21 27.43 -1.12
C PRO A 56 16.25 27.80 -2.18
N GLY A 57 16.34 27.04 -3.27
CA GLY A 57 17.00 27.51 -4.49
C GLY A 57 17.98 26.57 -5.22
N THR A 58 18.12 25.29 -4.86
CA THR A 58 19.02 24.38 -5.60
C THR A 58 18.24 23.31 -6.37
N THR A 59 18.09 23.53 -7.67
CA THR A 59 17.54 22.55 -8.61
C THR A 59 18.60 21.50 -8.94
N GLY A 60 18.43 20.28 -8.42
CA GLY A 60 19.06 19.08 -8.98
C GLY A 60 20.02 18.30 -8.07
N VAL A 61 20.56 18.91 -7.01
CA VAL A 61 21.37 18.21 -5.99
C VAL A 61 20.68 18.39 -4.65
N GLY A 62 20.28 17.27 -4.02
CA GLY A 62 19.58 17.30 -2.73
C GLY A 62 20.36 18.11 -1.69
N SER A 63 19.65 18.77 -0.76
CA SER A 63 20.32 19.62 0.23
C SER A 63 21.37 18.82 1.01
N PRO A 64 22.45 19.46 1.51
CA PRO A 64 23.43 18.77 2.35
C PRO A 64 22.77 18.01 3.52
N GLY A 65 21.69 18.58 4.08
CA GLY A 65 20.86 17.95 5.10
C GLY A 65 20.13 16.69 4.60
N GLU A 66 19.53 16.72 3.40
CA GLU A 66 18.89 15.56 2.81
C GLU A 66 19.88 14.42 2.53
N LEU A 67 21.07 14.74 1.99
CA LEU A 67 22.13 13.77 1.74
C LEU A 67 22.63 13.14 3.04
N LEU A 68 22.82 13.94 4.09
CA LEU A 68 23.19 13.46 5.42
C LEU A 68 22.10 12.55 5.99
N SER A 69 20.84 12.96 5.92
CA SER A 69 19.69 12.17 6.36
C SER A 69 19.65 10.80 5.68
N ARG A 70 19.77 10.76 4.34
CA ARG A 70 19.82 9.51 3.57
C ARG A 70 20.99 8.61 3.99
N ARG A 71 22.16 9.20 4.24
CA ARG A 71 23.34 8.45 4.72
C ARG A 71 23.11 7.87 6.11
N CYS A 72 22.51 8.63 7.03
CA CYS A 72 22.14 8.15 8.36
C CYS A 72 21.16 6.96 8.26
N VAL A 73 20.14 7.04 7.40
CA VAL A 73 19.20 5.93 7.17
C VAL A 73 19.92 4.69 6.61
N ALA A 74 20.85 4.85 5.67
CA ALA A 74 21.61 3.74 5.12
C ALA A 74 22.48 3.05 6.19
N LEU A 75 23.18 3.84 7.02
CA LEU A 75 23.98 3.34 8.14
C LEU A 75 23.11 2.63 9.18
N LEU A 76 21.93 3.16 9.51
CA LEU A 76 20.98 2.54 10.43
C LEU A 76 20.49 1.19 9.92
N LYS A 77 20.11 1.10 8.64
CA LYS A 77 19.67 -0.16 8.03
C LYS A 77 20.78 -1.22 8.04
N MET A 78 22.03 -0.81 7.89
CA MET A 78 23.19 -1.70 7.99
C MET A 78 23.45 -2.11 9.44
N ALA A 79 23.44 -1.15 10.37
CA ALA A 79 23.69 -1.39 11.78
C ALA A 79 22.61 -2.26 12.43
N LEU A 80 21.35 -2.15 12.02
CA LEU A 80 20.23 -2.90 12.59
C LEU A 80 20.03 -4.29 11.95
N LYS A 81 20.98 -4.75 11.13
CA LYS A 81 20.94 -6.13 10.63
C LYS A 81 21.17 -7.12 11.77
N PRO A 82 20.50 -8.28 11.76
CA PRO A 82 20.65 -9.30 12.81
C PRO A 82 22.10 -9.78 12.98
N GLU A 83 22.90 -9.76 11.91
CA GLU A 83 24.29 -10.22 11.94
C GLU A 83 25.23 -9.27 12.71
N VAL A 84 24.85 -7.99 12.86
CA VAL A 84 25.71 -6.96 13.47
C VAL A 84 25.61 -6.99 14.99
N TRP A 85 24.42 -7.26 15.54
CA TRP A 85 24.18 -7.34 16.98
C TRP A 85 23.51 -8.67 17.38
N PRO A 86 24.19 -9.83 17.28
CA PRO A 86 23.57 -11.16 17.38
C PRO A 86 22.84 -11.47 18.70
N GLN A 87 23.04 -10.65 19.74
CA GLN A 87 22.53 -10.89 21.09
C GLN A 87 22.01 -9.62 21.81
N GLN A 88 22.05 -8.45 21.16
CA GLN A 88 21.67 -7.18 21.80
C GLN A 88 20.32 -6.70 21.26
N ASN A 89 19.30 -6.72 22.12
CA ASN A 89 18.09 -5.95 21.90
C ASN A 89 18.45 -4.45 22.04
N VAL A 90 18.48 -3.72 20.94
CA VAL A 90 18.74 -2.27 20.96
C VAL A 90 17.63 -1.54 21.72
N ASP A 91 18.00 -0.72 22.71
CA ASP A 91 17.05 0.14 23.42
C ASP A 91 16.71 1.37 22.57
N LEU A 92 15.54 1.38 21.95
CA LEU A 92 15.11 2.44 21.03
C LEU A 92 14.25 3.48 21.78
N ARG A 93 14.76 4.70 21.90
CA ARG A 93 14.09 5.83 22.56
C ARG A 93 13.41 6.72 21.53
N LEU A 94 12.21 6.33 21.12
CA LEU A 94 11.52 6.92 19.96
C LEU A 94 10.40 7.92 20.29
N GLN A 95 10.09 8.18 21.56
CA GLN A 95 8.96 9.04 21.96
C GLN A 95 8.96 10.43 21.31
N TRP A 96 10.13 10.99 21.01
CA TRP A 96 10.26 12.28 20.34
C TRP A 96 9.72 12.29 18.89
N LEU A 97 9.54 11.13 18.26
CA LEU A 97 8.93 11.01 16.93
C LEU A 97 7.49 11.52 16.91
N ASP A 98 6.76 11.47 18.04
CA ASP A 98 5.39 11.99 18.12
C ASP A 98 5.34 13.47 17.72
N LYS A 99 6.28 14.25 18.25
CA LYS A 99 6.42 15.68 17.90
C LYS A 99 6.82 15.90 16.45
N VAL A 100 7.63 15.00 15.87
CA VAL A 100 8.00 15.09 14.45
C VAL A 100 6.80 14.83 13.58
N PHE A 101 6.04 13.77 13.85
CA PHE A 101 4.82 13.44 13.11
C PHE A 101 3.74 14.51 13.23
N LEU A 102 3.56 15.12 14.40
CA LEU A 102 2.68 16.29 14.58
C LEU A 102 3.08 17.50 13.73
N GLY A 103 4.34 17.55 13.28
CA GLY A 103 4.84 18.56 12.34
C GLY A 103 4.18 18.52 10.96
N VAL A 104 3.38 17.50 10.65
CA VAL A 104 2.63 17.39 9.38
C VAL A 104 1.52 18.45 9.24
N ASP A 105 0.91 18.85 10.36
CA ASP A 105 -0.23 19.78 10.40
C ASP A 105 0.19 21.23 10.69
N VAL A 106 1.48 21.48 10.86
CA VAL A 106 1.99 22.83 11.15
C VAL A 106 1.91 23.65 9.86
N ALA A 107 0.91 24.52 9.79
CA ALA A 107 0.82 25.53 8.76
C ALA A 107 2.10 26.38 8.74
N PRO A 108 2.65 26.68 7.56
CA PRO A 108 3.86 27.50 7.45
C PRO A 108 3.59 28.87 8.11
N LYS A 109 4.33 29.21 9.17
CA LYS A 109 4.15 30.49 9.88
C LYS A 109 4.63 31.68 9.03
N SER A 110 5.39 31.43 7.97
CA SER A 110 5.81 32.41 6.97
C SER A 110 6.09 31.73 5.63
N ALA A 111 6.13 32.49 4.54
CA ALA A 111 6.54 32.00 3.21
C ALA A 111 7.98 31.45 3.15
N LYS A 112 8.80 31.69 4.19
CA LYS A 112 10.18 31.20 4.31
C LYS A 112 10.30 29.94 5.18
N GLU A 113 9.29 29.59 5.96
CA GLU A 113 9.26 28.36 6.76
C GLU A 113 8.41 27.31 6.04
N ALA A 114 9.04 26.47 5.23
CA ALA A 114 8.37 25.32 4.66
C ALA A 114 7.98 24.33 5.76
N PRO A 115 6.82 23.65 5.67
CA PRO A 115 6.42 22.64 6.64
C PRO A 115 7.46 21.51 6.70
N ASN A 116 7.62 20.92 7.90
CA ASN A 116 8.68 19.94 8.21
C ASN A 116 8.47 18.54 7.56
N LEU A 117 7.91 18.51 6.35
CA LEU A 117 7.45 17.32 5.66
C LEU A 117 8.59 16.37 5.30
N GLY A 118 9.79 16.88 5.02
CA GLY A 118 10.97 16.06 4.74
C GLY A 118 11.37 15.19 5.93
N ASN A 119 11.36 15.77 7.13
CA ASN A 119 11.62 15.05 8.38
C ASN A 119 10.48 14.09 8.72
N VAL A 120 9.22 14.49 8.53
CA VAL A 120 8.05 13.59 8.71
C VAL A 120 8.15 12.37 7.80
N CYS A 121 8.44 12.57 6.51
CA CYS A 121 8.58 11.46 5.56
C CYS A 121 9.70 10.50 5.95
N THR A 122 10.87 11.05 6.30
CA THR A 122 12.01 10.24 6.73
C THR A 122 11.69 9.46 8.00
N ALA A 123 11.03 10.10 8.96
CA ALA A 123 10.58 9.48 10.20
C ALA A 123 9.59 8.34 9.94
N LEU A 124 8.63 8.51 9.03
CA LEU A 124 7.66 7.46 8.67
C LEU A 124 8.34 6.26 7.99
N GLU A 125 9.26 6.51 7.05
CA GLU A 125 10.04 5.47 6.38
C GLU A 125 10.90 4.68 7.36
N LEU A 126 11.63 5.39 8.23
CA LEU A 126 12.50 4.79 9.22
C LEU A 126 11.69 4.01 10.26
N PHE A 127 10.59 4.58 10.76
CA PHE A 127 9.73 3.90 11.73
C PHE A 127 9.09 2.64 11.13
N THR A 128 8.65 2.69 9.86
CA THR A 128 8.16 1.51 9.14
C THR A 128 9.22 0.40 9.05
N PHE A 129 10.49 0.77 8.82
CA PHE A 129 11.60 -0.17 8.87
C PHE A 129 11.84 -0.72 10.28
N LEU A 130 11.81 0.12 11.31
CA LEU A 130 12.01 -0.30 12.71
C LEU A 130 10.95 -1.32 13.15
N LEU A 131 9.70 -1.21 12.68
CA LEU A 131 8.66 -2.22 12.93
C LEU A 131 9.04 -3.63 12.42
N SER A 132 9.96 -3.75 11.45
CA SER A 132 10.44 -5.05 10.95
C SER A 132 11.61 -5.62 11.76
N VAL A 133 12.26 -4.78 12.58
CA VAL A 133 13.41 -5.15 13.41
C VAL A 133 12.99 -5.42 14.87
N MET A 134 12.02 -4.64 15.37
CA MET A 134 11.56 -4.70 16.76
C MET A 134 10.72 -5.96 17.04
N LYS A 135 10.82 -6.46 18.28
CA LYS A 135 9.92 -7.51 18.78
C LYS A 135 8.51 -6.95 19.02
N LYS A 136 7.49 -7.81 18.96
CA LYS A 136 6.07 -7.42 19.10
C LYS A 136 5.80 -6.57 20.35
N GLU A 137 6.27 -7.00 21.51
CA GLU A 137 6.10 -6.27 22.77
C GLU A 137 6.70 -4.86 22.72
N GLN A 138 7.92 -4.75 22.18
CA GLN A 138 8.61 -3.47 22.02
C GLN A 138 7.85 -2.53 21.07
N ILE A 139 7.23 -3.06 20.01
CA ILE A 139 6.39 -2.28 19.10
C ILE A 139 5.20 -1.67 19.84
N LEU A 140 4.48 -2.47 20.64
CA LEU A 140 3.30 -2.00 21.39
C LEU A 140 3.68 -0.88 22.37
N THR A 141 4.74 -1.08 23.16
CA THR A 141 5.25 -0.05 24.10
C THR A 141 5.65 1.23 23.38
N THR A 142 6.24 1.11 22.19
CA THR A 142 6.73 2.25 21.41
C THR A 142 5.61 3.00 20.70
N ILE A 143 4.57 2.32 20.22
CA ILE A 143 3.44 2.97 19.51
C ILE A 143 2.55 3.75 20.46
N LYS A 144 2.33 3.27 21.68
CA LYS A 144 1.44 3.90 22.66
C LYS A 144 1.65 5.42 22.79
N PRO A 145 2.88 5.95 23.00
CA PRO A 145 3.10 7.40 23.06
C PRO A 145 3.12 8.12 21.70
N LEU A 146 3.16 7.40 20.57
CA LEU A 146 3.26 7.96 19.22
C LEU A 146 1.90 8.10 18.50
N GLN A 147 0.82 7.59 19.09
CA GLN A 147 -0.48 7.51 18.44
C GLN A 147 -1.00 8.86 17.94
N ARG A 148 -0.76 9.94 18.70
CA ARG A 148 -1.26 11.28 18.36
C ARG A 148 -0.61 11.81 17.08
N GLY A 149 0.71 11.70 16.98
CA GLY A 149 1.46 12.08 15.79
C GLY A 149 1.12 11.20 14.58
N ILE A 150 0.99 9.88 14.78
CA ILE A 150 0.58 8.98 13.68
C ILE A 150 -0.84 9.33 13.21
N ALA A 151 -1.77 9.65 14.11
CA ALA A 151 -3.14 10.07 13.75
C ALA A 151 -3.17 11.35 12.90
N ALA A 152 -2.26 12.31 13.16
CA ALA A 152 -2.08 13.48 12.30
C ALA A 152 -1.60 13.07 10.89
N CYS A 153 -0.67 12.13 10.80
CA CYS A 153 -0.19 11.59 9.52
C CYS A 153 -1.27 10.80 8.74
N ILE A 154 -2.20 10.14 9.45
CA ILE A 154 -3.37 9.46 8.86
C ILE A 154 -4.34 10.46 8.23
N SER A 155 -4.51 11.62 8.86
CA SER A 155 -5.44 12.67 8.42
C SER A 155 -4.83 13.66 7.42
N SER A 156 -3.55 13.48 7.07
CA SER A 156 -2.81 14.40 6.19
C SER A 156 -3.39 14.45 4.78
N SER A 157 -3.35 15.63 4.16
CA SER A 157 -3.68 15.85 2.74
C SER A 157 -2.46 15.69 1.81
N ASN A 158 -1.25 15.56 2.35
CA ASN A 158 -0.04 15.45 1.54
C ASN A 158 0.11 14.02 0.96
N SER A 159 0.15 13.92 -0.37
CA SER A 159 0.18 12.62 -1.07
C SER A 159 1.39 11.74 -0.72
N LYS A 160 2.56 12.33 -0.43
CA LYS A 160 3.76 11.59 -0.02
C LYS A 160 3.58 11.02 1.39
N VAL A 161 3.10 11.84 2.32
CA VAL A 161 2.79 11.41 3.70
C VAL A 161 1.76 10.28 3.68
N ILE A 162 0.65 10.44 2.94
CA ILE A 162 -0.39 9.41 2.80
C ILE A 162 0.20 8.05 2.38
N ARG A 163 1.08 8.03 1.38
CA ARG A 163 1.70 6.78 0.89
C ARG A 163 2.59 6.12 1.95
N LEU A 164 3.35 6.92 2.70
CA LEU A 164 4.21 6.44 3.77
C LEU A 164 3.41 5.95 4.97
N THR A 165 2.35 6.68 5.36
CA THR A 165 1.42 6.25 6.41
C THR A 165 0.72 4.94 6.03
N HIS A 166 0.29 4.77 4.77
CA HIS A 166 -0.23 3.49 4.29
C HIS A 166 0.82 2.38 4.42
N GLY A 167 2.08 2.63 4.07
CA GLY A 167 3.16 1.66 4.22
C GLY A 167 3.38 1.25 5.68
N LEU A 168 3.39 2.23 6.59
CA LEU A 168 3.47 2.02 8.02
C LEU A 168 2.30 1.16 8.54
N LEU A 169 1.07 1.54 8.22
CA LEU A 169 -0.13 0.84 8.65
C LEU A 169 -0.22 -0.57 8.06
N THR A 170 0.15 -0.77 6.79
CA THR A 170 0.18 -2.09 6.16
C THR A 170 1.15 -3.02 6.88
N ARG A 171 2.34 -2.51 7.25
CA ARG A 171 3.29 -3.26 8.07
C ARG A 171 2.69 -3.54 9.44
N LEU A 172 2.10 -2.53 10.09
CA LEU A 172 1.53 -2.68 11.42
C LEU A 172 0.39 -3.72 11.45
N THR A 173 -0.53 -3.68 10.49
CA THR A 173 -1.64 -4.63 10.37
C THR A 173 -1.18 -6.04 9.97
N SER A 174 -0.01 -6.18 9.34
CA SER A 174 0.60 -7.50 9.12
C SER A 174 1.11 -8.15 10.41
N VAL A 175 1.55 -7.35 11.38
CA VAL A 175 2.04 -7.83 12.68
C VAL A 175 0.90 -7.96 13.69
N PHE A 176 -0.03 -6.99 13.69
CA PHE A 176 -1.19 -6.89 14.56
C PHE A 176 -2.46 -6.69 13.72
N PRO A 177 -3.09 -7.78 13.24
CA PRO A 177 -4.24 -7.70 12.33
C PRO A 177 -5.43 -6.94 12.93
N THR A 178 -6.23 -6.32 12.05
CA THR A 178 -7.50 -5.69 12.42
C THR A 178 -8.56 -6.74 12.74
N GLU A 179 -9.47 -6.40 13.64
CA GLU A 179 -10.50 -7.36 14.08
C GLU A 179 -11.56 -7.69 13.00
N PRO A 180 -12.12 -8.90 12.98
CA PRO A 180 -13.18 -9.30 12.05
C PRO A 180 -14.43 -8.41 12.12
N SER A 181 -15.16 -8.35 11.02
CA SER A 181 -16.43 -7.61 10.91
C SER A 181 -17.45 -8.11 11.93
N GLY A 182 -17.80 -7.25 12.90
CA GLY A 182 -18.68 -7.56 14.04
C GLY A 182 -18.02 -7.42 15.41
N SER A 183 -16.69 -7.30 15.47
CA SER A 183 -16.00 -7.02 16.75
C SER A 183 -16.35 -5.63 17.30
N PRO A 184 -16.65 -5.50 18.61
CA PRO A 184 -16.95 -4.21 19.25
C PRO A 184 -15.70 -3.33 19.39
N VAL A 185 -14.51 -3.92 19.33
CA VAL A 185 -13.22 -3.22 19.47
C VAL A 185 -12.47 -3.19 18.14
N ALA A 186 -11.68 -2.13 17.95
CA ALA A 186 -10.86 -1.97 16.75
C ALA A 186 -9.63 -2.90 16.74
N SER A 187 -9.13 -3.25 17.92
CA SER A 187 -7.93 -4.08 18.15
C SER A 187 -8.08 -4.89 19.43
N LYS A 188 -7.50 -6.10 19.48
CA LYS A 188 -7.28 -6.86 20.73
C LYS A 188 -6.22 -6.25 21.65
N TYR A 189 -5.33 -5.45 21.08
CA TYR A 189 -4.27 -4.75 21.80
C TYR A 189 -4.75 -3.34 22.14
N GLU A 190 -4.82 -3.04 23.44
CA GLU A 190 -5.24 -1.74 23.98
C GLU A 190 -4.37 -0.60 23.40
N GLU A 191 -3.06 -0.84 23.23
CA GLU A 191 -2.11 0.14 22.69
C GLU A 191 -2.32 0.47 21.21
N LEU A 192 -3.21 -0.23 20.51
CA LEU A 192 -3.55 0.02 19.10
C LEU A 192 -5.00 0.44 18.90
N GLU A 193 -5.84 0.37 19.94
CA GLU A 193 -7.28 0.59 19.83
C GLU A 193 -7.61 1.98 19.28
N CYS A 194 -7.08 3.04 19.92
CA CYS A 194 -7.30 4.42 19.49
C CYS A 194 -6.76 4.68 18.07
N LEU A 195 -5.61 4.10 17.72
CA LEU A 195 -5.02 4.25 16.39
C LEU A 195 -5.89 3.60 15.30
N TYR A 196 -6.33 2.36 15.50
CA TYR A 196 -7.19 1.66 14.54
C TYR A 196 -8.60 2.26 14.48
N ALA A 197 -9.12 2.78 15.60
CA ALA A 197 -10.35 3.56 15.60
C ALA A 197 -10.21 4.86 14.78
N CYS A 198 -9.08 5.56 14.89
CA CYS A 198 -8.78 6.73 14.06
C CYS A 198 -8.76 6.39 12.57
N VAL A 199 -8.12 5.28 12.16
CA VAL A 199 -8.16 4.79 10.78
C VAL A 199 -9.60 4.57 10.31
N GLY A 200 -10.41 3.85 11.11
CA GLY A 200 -11.82 3.61 10.79
C GLY A 200 -12.63 4.90 10.65
N LYS A 201 -12.40 5.88 11.54
CA LYS A 201 -13.04 7.19 11.49
C LYS A 201 -12.70 7.95 10.20
N VAL A 202 -11.42 8.06 9.84
CA VAL A 202 -10.97 8.76 8.62
C VAL A 202 -11.53 8.09 7.35
N ILE A 203 -11.63 6.75 7.35
CA ILE A 203 -12.26 6.03 6.24
C ILE A 203 -13.74 6.39 6.15
N PHE A 204 -14.48 6.23 7.25
CA PHE A 204 -15.93 6.47 7.27
C PHE A 204 -16.29 7.91 6.90
N GLU A 205 -15.63 8.89 7.53
CA GLU A 205 -15.85 10.31 7.27
C GLU A 205 -15.47 10.69 5.83
N GLY A 206 -14.36 10.17 5.31
CA GLY A 206 -13.93 10.44 3.94
C GLY A 206 -14.89 9.90 2.88
N LEU A 207 -15.38 8.66 3.06
CA LEU A 207 -16.38 8.07 2.17
C LEU A 207 -17.71 8.84 2.24
N ALA A 208 -18.17 9.17 3.44
CA ALA A 208 -19.42 9.91 3.64
C ALA A 208 -19.34 11.35 3.10
N ASN A 209 -18.20 12.02 3.28
CA ASN A 209 -17.99 13.38 2.77
C ASN A 209 -17.99 13.40 1.24
N TYR A 210 -17.33 12.45 0.60
CA TYR A 210 -17.39 12.32 -0.86
C TYR A 210 -18.81 11.93 -1.31
N GLU A 211 -19.52 11.02 -0.65
CA GLU A 211 -20.90 10.69 -1.05
C GLU A 211 -21.83 11.91 -1.00
N LYS A 212 -21.73 12.74 0.05
CA LYS A 212 -22.59 13.92 0.26
C LYS A 212 -22.20 15.14 -0.57
N ASN A 213 -20.90 15.38 -0.78
CA ASN A 213 -20.41 16.55 -1.50
C ASN A 213 -20.30 16.25 -3.01
N THR A 214 -21.36 16.55 -3.75
CA THR A 214 -21.44 16.32 -5.21
C THR A 214 -20.43 17.13 -6.03
N ALA A 215 -19.81 18.17 -5.47
CA ALA A 215 -18.76 18.96 -6.11
C ALA A 215 -17.34 18.43 -5.80
N ALA A 216 -17.18 17.54 -4.82
CA ALA A 216 -15.87 17.00 -4.46
C ALA A 216 -15.28 16.13 -5.58
N SER A 217 -14.03 16.40 -5.96
CA SER A 217 -13.26 15.57 -6.89
C SER A 217 -12.86 14.23 -6.24
N SER A 218 -12.83 13.17 -7.05
CA SER A 218 -12.30 11.85 -6.67
C SER A 218 -10.90 11.88 -6.06
N ALA A 219 -10.06 12.87 -6.39
CA ALA A 219 -8.73 13.04 -5.81
C ALA A 219 -8.74 13.17 -4.27
N THR A 220 -9.82 13.71 -3.69
CA THR A 220 -10.01 13.84 -2.23
C THR A 220 -10.09 12.48 -1.51
N LEU A 221 -10.47 11.42 -2.23
CA LEU A 221 -10.53 10.06 -1.69
C LEU A 221 -9.16 9.40 -1.55
N PHE A 222 -8.08 9.99 -2.07
CA PHE A 222 -6.77 9.35 -2.09
C PHE A 222 -6.30 8.93 -0.69
N GLY A 223 -6.39 9.80 0.31
CA GLY A 223 -6.08 9.46 1.71
C GLY A 223 -6.97 8.34 2.24
N THR A 224 -8.28 8.51 2.10
CA THR A 224 -9.30 7.55 2.53
C THR A 224 -9.10 6.13 1.97
N LEU A 225 -8.89 6.01 0.66
CA LEU A 225 -8.70 4.72 -0.01
C LEU A 225 -7.37 4.08 0.36
N MET A 226 -6.32 4.87 0.59
CA MET A 226 -5.05 4.35 1.07
C MET A 226 -5.15 3.83 2.51
N MET A 227 -5.91 4.49 3.39
CA MET A 227 -6.18 3.98 4.73
C MET A 227 -7.03 2.69 4.70
N LEU A 228 -8.07 2.66 3.86
CA LEU A 228 -8.90 1.47 3.65
C LEU A 228 -8.07 0.29 3.12
N LYS A 229 -7.18 0.54 2.14
CA LYS A 229 -6.27 -0.47 1.62
C LYS A 229 -5.36 -1.06 2.70
N ALA A 230 -4.81 -0.22 3.58
CA ALA A 230 -3.98 -0.70 4.70
C ALA A 230 -4.79 -1.57 5.67
N ALA A 231 -6.03 -1.19 5.98
CA ALA A 231 -6.92 -1.95 6.84
C ALA A 231 -7.34 -3.31 6.24
N CYS A 232 -7.47 -3.38 4.91
CA CYS A 232 -7.82 -4.60 4.17
C CYS A 232 -6.64 -5.53 3.89
N SER A 233 -5.39 -5.07 4.05
CA SER A 233 -4.19 -5.81 3.58
C SER A 233 -4.03 -7.19 4.21
N ASN A 234 -4.39 -7.34 5.50
CA ASN A 234 -4.33 -8.63 6.21
C ASN A 234 -5.72 -9.15 6.65
N ASN A 235 -6.77 -8.37 6.40
CA ASN A 235 -8.16 -8.72 6.70
C ASN A 235 -9.06 -8.14 5.60
N ALA A 236 -9.17 -8.86 4.48
CA ALA A 236 -9.98 -8.42 3.35
C ALA A 236 -11.47 -8.24 3.73
N GLY A 237 -11.96 -8.93 4.78
CA GLY A 237 -13.31 -8.77 5.29
C GLY A 237 -13.58 -7.44 5.99
N TYR A 238 -12.56 -6.62 6.28
CA TYR A 238 -12.73 -5.30 6.89
C TYR A 238 -13.69 -4.40 6.08
N VAL A 239 -13.62 -4.48 4.74
CA VAL A 239 -14.44 -3.67 3.83
C VAL A 239 -15.94 -4.00 3.93
N ASP A 240 -16.30 -5.17 4.44
CA ASP A 240 -17.69 -5.63 4.55
C ASP A 240 -18.55 -4.66 5.37
N ARG A 241 -17.95 -4.07 6.41
CA ARG A 241 -18.56 -3.06 7.29
C ARG A 241 -18.97 -1.80 6.52
N LEU A 242 -18.34 -1.57 5.38
CA LEU A 242 -18.45 -0.37 4.57
C LEU A 242 -18.98 -0.70 3.16
N ILE A 243 -19.39 -1.94 2.88
CA ILE A 243 -19.62 -2.38 1.49
C ILE A 243 -20.72 -1.56 0.80
N ILE A 244 -21.80 -1.24 1.52
CA ILE A 244 -22.91 -0.45 0.99
C ILE A 244 -22.47 0.99 0.66
N PRO A 245 -21.96 1.81 1.62
CA PRO A 245 -21.53 3.17 1.30
C PRO A 245 -20.36 3.17 0.30
N PHE A 246 -19.47 2.18 0.36
CA PHE A 246 -18.34 2.12 -0.55
C PHE A 246 -18.77 1.84 -2.00
N ILE A 247 -19.77 0.98 -2.22
CA ILE A 247 -20.31 0.74 -3.57
C ILE A 247 -20.99 1.99 -4.14
N ARG A 248 -21.64 2.81 -3.31
CA ARG A 248 -22.19 4.12 -3.75
C ARG A 248 -21.08 5.10 -4.13
N VAL A 249 -19.99 5.14 -3.37
CA VAL A 249 -18.79 5.92 -3.69
C VAL A 249 -18.18 5.46 -5.02
N ILE A 250 -18.03 4.14 -5.22
CA ILE A 250 -17.55 3.56 -6.49
C ILE A 250 -18.48 3.94 -7.64
N GLN A 251 -19.79 3.89 -7.45
CA GLN A 251 -20.77 4.27 -8.47
C GLN A 251 -20.65 5.75 -8.85
N ARG A 252 -20.45 6.64 -7.87
CA ARG A 252 -20.20 8.07 -8.13
C ARG A 252 -18.88 8.28 -8.87
N MET A 253 -17.80 7.65 -8.41
CA MET A 253 -16.48 7.75 -9.04
C MET A 253 -16.45 7.17 -10.46
N ALA A 254 -17.18 6.08 -10.72
CA ALA A 254 -17.37 5.55 -12.06
C ALA A 254 -18.14 6.53 -12.97
N ARG A 255 -19.15 7.22 -12.46
CA ARG A 255 -19.84 8.28 -13.21
C ARG A 255 -18.90 9.45 -13.51
N GLU A 256 -18.10 9.90 -12.54
CA GLU A 256 -17.08 10.94 -12.71
C GLU A 256 -16.09 10.56 -13.82
N HIS A 257 -15.50 9.36 -13.74
CA HIS A 257 -14.60 8.79 -14.75
C HIS A 257 -15.22 8.77 -16.15
N LEU A 258 -16.47 8.32 -16.27
CA LEU A 258 -17.16 8.24 -17.55
C LEU A 258 -17.58 9.61 -18.10
N SER A 259 -17.85 10.59 -17.23
CA SER A 259 -18.18 11.97 -17.65
C SER A 259 -16.95 12.75 -18.10
N ALA A 260 -15.79 12.51 -17.48
CA ALA A 260 -14.51 13.12 -17.83
C ALA A 260 -13.90 12.57 -19.14
N ALA A 261 -14.54 11.58 -19.78
CA ALA A 261 -14.10 11.04 -21.07
C ALA A 261 -14.26 12.05 -22.24
N ASN A 262 -14.91 13.20 -22.02
CA ASN A 262 -15.08 14.26 -23.02
C ASN A 262 -14.13 15.46 -22.84
N THR A 263 -13.40 15.53 -21.72
CA THR A 263 -12.42 16.59 -21.38
C THR A 263 -11.38 15.99 -20.43
N ASP A 264 -10.15 15.79 -20.91
CA ASP A 264 -8.96 15.31 -20.17
C ASP A 264 -9.27 14.42 -18.95
N THR A 265 -9.47 13.12 -19.21
CA THR A 265 -9.63 12.11 -18.16
C THR A 265 -8.44 12.20 -17.20
N SER A 266 -8.69 12.61 -15.95
CA SER A 266 -7.66 12.66 -14.91
C SER A 266 -7.15 11.24 -14.62
N PRO A 267 -5.88 10.91 -14.92
CA PRO A 267 -5.33 9.55 -14.68
C PRO A 267 -5.45 9.12 -13.22
N ALA A 268 -5.48 10.08 -12.30
CA ALA A 268 -5.65 9.84 -10.87
C ALA A 268 -7.02 9.25 -10.53
N THR A 269 -8.10 9.66 -11.21
CA THR A 269 -9.45 9.12 -10.98
C THR A 269 -9.52 7.65 -11.39
N SER A 270 -8.91 7.30 -12.51
CA SER A 270 -8.88 5.93 -13.02
C SER A 270 -8.07 5.00 -12.12
N ASP A 271 -6.90 5.44 -11.63
CA ASP A 271 -6.10 4.68 -10.68
C ASP A 271 -6.85 4.42 -9.35
N LEU A 272 -7.60 5.42 -8.84
CA LEU A 272 -8.43 5.28 -7.64
C LEU A 272 -9.64 4.37 -7.84
N LEU A 273 -10.27 4.44 -9.01
CA LEU A 273 -11.37 3.55 -9.40
C LEU A 273 -10.87 2.11 -9.46
N ILE A 274 -9.74 1.85 -10.12
CA ILE A 274 -9.14 0.51 -10.21
C ILE A 274 -8.82 -0.02 -8.80
N LEU A 275 -8.23 0.80 -7.93
CA LEU A 275 -7.98 0.42 -6.54
C LEU A 275 -9.28 0.04 -5.83
N SER A 276 -10.35 0.80 -6.02
CA SER A 276 -11.61 0.57 -5.35
C SER A 276 -12.32 -0.70 -5.85
N LEU A 277 -12.23 -0.99 -7.16
CA LEU A 277 -12.69 -2.27 -7.71
C LEU A 277 -11.92 -3.45 -7.14
N ASP A 278 -10.58 -3.34 -7.00
CA ASP A 278 -9.74 -4.40 -6.44
C ASP A 278 -10.05 -4.70 -4.97
N LEU A 279 -10.42 -3.67 -4.18
CA LEU A 279 -10.82 -3.84 -2.78
C LEU A 279 -12.13 -4.61 -2.60
N VAL A 280 -13.05 -4.58 -3.58
CA VAL A 280 -14.37 -5.22 -3.47
C VAL A 280 -14.55 -6.46 -4.34
N LYS A 281 -13.65 -6.73 -5.29
CA LYS A 281 -13.82 -7.83 -6.27
C LYS A 281 -14.00 -9.22 -5.63
N ASN A 282 -13.36 -9.46 -4.49
CA ASN A 282 -13.42 -10.73 -3.77
C ASN A 282 -14.55 -10.76 -2.73
N ARG A 283 -15.37 -9.72 -2.66
CA ARG A 283 -16.47 -9.56 -1.70
C ARG A 283 -17.85 -9.62 -2.35
N VAL A 284 -17.94 -10.00 -3.63
CA VAL A 284 -19.21 -10.03 -4.36
C VAL A 284 -20.22 -10.99 -3.71
N GLY A 285 -19.79 -12.12 -3.15
CA GLY A 285 -20.69 -13.12 -2.55
C GLY A 285 -21.49 -12.61 -1.36
N ILE A 286 -20.85 -11.79 -0.52
CA ILE A 286 -21.46 -11.24 0.70
C ILE A 286 -22.33 -9.99 0.45
N MET A 287 -22.26 -9.41 -0.75
CA MET A 287 -23.08 -8.25 -1.09
C MET A 287 -24.58 -8.61 -1.03
N THR A 288 -25.42 -7.66 -0.62
CA THR A 288 -26.87 -7.79 -0.77
C THR A 288 -27.23 -7.83 -2.26
N VAL A 289 -28.42 -8.35 -2.58
CA VAL A 289 -28.90 -8.44 -3.97
C VAL A 289 -28.86 -7.07 -4.67
N ASP A 290 -29.32 -6.01 -4.00
CA ASP A 290 -29.31 -4.65 -4.56
C ASP A 290 -27.90 -4.08 -4.75
N THR A 291 -27.02 -4.32 -3.78
CA THR A 291 -25.61 -3.88 -3.84
C THR A 291 -24.90 -4.57 -5.00
N ARG A 292 -25.13 -5.88 -5.17
CA ARG A 292 -24.55 -6.68 -6.25
C ARG A 292 -25.12 -6.29 -7.62
N LYS A 293 -26.44 -6.06 -7.71
CA LYS A 293 -27.08 -5.52 -8.93
C LYS A 293 -26.47 -4.18 -9.33
N THR A 294 -26.22 -3.30 -8.36
CA THR A 294 -25.56 -2.01 -8.60
C THR A 294 -24.11 -2.20 -9.05
N PHE A 295 -23.34 -3.03 -8.35
CA PHE A 295 -21.94 -3.28 -8.68
C PHE A 295 -21.76 -3.90 -10.07
N ILE A 296 -22.40 -5.03 -10.33
CA ILE A 296 -22.23 -5.75 -11.59
C ILE A 296 -23.03 -5.07 -12.72
N GLY A 297 -24.32 -4.88 -12.50
CA GLY A 297 -25.26 -4.45 -13.53
C GLY A 297 -25.18 -2.97 -13.90
N THR A 298 -24.82 -2.11 -12.94
CA THR A 298 -24.71 -0.66 -13.20
C THR A 298 -23.26 -0.24 -13.39
N ILE A 299 -22.37 -0.56 -12.44
CA ILE A 299 -20.99 -0.06 -12.46
C ILE A 299 -20.16 -0.81 -13.50
N LEU A 300 -20.02 -2.13 -13.40
CA LEU A 300 -19.13 -2.88 -14.29
C LEU A 300 -19.63 -2.88 -15.74
N VAL A 301 -20.92 -3.14 -15.97
CA VAL A 301 -21.50 -3.04 -17.31
C VAL A 301 -21.31 -1.63 -17.87
N GLY A 302 -21.65 -0.58 -17.10
CA GLY A 302 -21.50 0.80 -17.55
C GLY A 302 -20.05 1.18 -17.88
N LEU A 303 -19.08 0.70 -17.10
CA LEU A 303 -17.66 0.87 -17.39
C LEU A 303 -17.25 0.14 -18.67
N ILE A 304 -17.63 -1.12 -18.86
CA ILE A 304 -17.32 -1.90 -20.07
C ILE A 304 -17.88 -1.20 -21.32
N GLU A 305 -19.10 -0.72 -21.24
CA GLU A 305 -19.79 -0.08 -22.37
C GLU A 305 -19.21 1.29 -22.74
N LYS A 306 -18.67 2.05 -21.78
CA LYS A 306 -18.39 3.49 -21.97
C LYS A 306 -16.96 3.92 -21.72
N THR A 307 -16.16 3.19 -20.91
CA THR A 307 -14.77 3.60 -20.61
C THR A 307 -13.93 3.73 -21.87
N GLN A 308 -13.13 4.78 -21.97
CA GLN A 308 -12.08 4.92 -22.99
C GLN A 308 -10.68 4.57 -22.43
N ASP A 309 -10.57 4.39 -21.11
CA ASP A 309 -9.30 4.04 -20.47
C ASP A 309 -9.05 2.54 -20.50
N ILE A 310 -7.98 2.16 -21.20
CA ILE A 310 -7.49 0.79 -21.32
C ILE A 310 -7.10 0.18 -19.97
N LYS A 311 -6.60 0.97 -19.01
CA LYS A 311 -6.24 0.47 -17.67
C LYS A 311 -7.46 -0.03 -16.92
N VAL A 312 -8.57 0.73 -16.99
CA VAL A 312 -9.85 0.34 -16.36
C VAL A 312 -10.40 -0.91 -17.03
N MET A 313 -10.43 -0.96 -18.38
CA MET A 313 -10.88 -2.15 -19.10
C MET A 313 -10.03 -3.37 -18.76
N LYS A 314 -8.70 -3.24 -18.72
CA LYS A 314 -7.77 -4.31 -18.35
C LYS A 314 -7.99 -4.82 -16.92
N ALA A 315 -8.24 -3.92 -15.98
CA ALA A 315 -8.56 -4.30 -14.59
C ALA A 315 -9.86 -5.13 -14.52
N ILE A 316 -10.90 -4.73 -15.27
CA ILE A 316 -12.16 -5.48 -15.36
C ILE A 316 -11.93 -6.84 -16.03
N CYS A 317 -11.16 -6.90 -17.13
CA CYS A 317 -10.83 -8.16 -17.81
C CYS A 317 -10.18 -9.15 -16.84
N LYS A 318 -9.15 -8.71 -16.11
CA LYS A 318 -8.45 -9.54 -15.12
C LYS A 318 -9.39 -10.00 -14.00
N MET A 319 -10.27 -9.12 -13.52
CA MET A 319 -11.24 -9.46 -12.48
C MET A 319 -12.25 -10.52 -12.94
N VAL A 320 -12.79 -10.40 -14.16
CA VAL A 320 -13.71 -11.40 -14.72
C VAL A 320 -12.98 -12.73 -14.98
N GLU A 321 -11.75 -12.67 -15.49
CA GLU A 321 -10.88 -13.82 -15.67
C GLU A 321 -10.63 -14.58 -14.35
N GLU A 322 -10.29 -13.85 -13.27
CA GLU A 322 -10.15 -14.41 -11.92
C GLU A 322 -11.45 -15.11 -11.47
N TRP A 323 -12.61 -14.46 -11.63
CA TRP A 323 -13.90 -15.06 -11.25
C TRP A 323 -14.28 -16.30 -12.06
N MET A 324 -13.89 -16.38 -13.33
CA MET A 324 -14.10 -17.57 -14.15
C MET A 324 -13.19 -18.73 -13.71
N LYS A 325 -11.93 -18.45 -13.35
CA LYS A 325 -10.99 -19.46 -12.85
C LYS A 325 -11.32 -19.98 -11.45
N VAL A 326 -11.91 -19.16 -10.58
CA VAL A 326 -12.31 -19.56 -9.22
C VAL A 326 -13.35 -20.71 -9.24
N GLY A 327 -14.12 -20.87 -10.32
CA GLY A 327 -15.01 -22.02 -10.51
C GLY A 327 -14.27 -23.37 -10.63
N LYS A 328 -13.01 -23.35 -11.07
CA LYS A 328 -12.16 -24.56 -11.26
C LYS A 328 -11.47 -24.99 -9.97
N ASN A 329 -11.04 -24.03 -9.17
CA ASN A 329 -10.28 -24.27 -7.93
C ASN A 329 -11.20 -24.20 -6.71
N GLY A 330 -12.40 -24.79 -6.79
CA GLY A 330 -13.27 -24.94 -5.64
C GLY A 330 -12.42 -25.41 -4.48
N CYS A 331 -12.08 -24.49 -3.58
CA CYS A 331 -11.28 -24.80 -2.42
C CYS A 331 -12.23 -25.59 -1.55
N ALA A 332 -12.23 -26.90 -1.75
CA ALA A 332 -12.85 -27.92 -0.93
C ALA A 332 -12.16 -28.02 0.44
N LEU A 333 -11.69 -26.88 0.97
CA LEU A 333 -11.16 -26.71 2.32
C LEU A 333 -11.92 -25.64 3.11
N ALA A 334 -13.14 -25.31 2.71
CA ALA A 334 -14.02 -24.51 3.56
C ALA A 334 -15.44 -25.04 3.49
N GLY A 335 -15.77 -25.94 4.42
CA GLY A 335 -17.14 -26.19 4.86
C GLY A 335 -17.78 -24.95 5.54
N THR A 336 -17.49 -23.74 5.06
CA THR A 336 -17.99 -22.46 5.55
C THR A 336 -18.46 -21.59 4.38
N SER A 337 -19.73 -21.79 4.04
CA SER A 337 -20.75 -20.73 3.96
C SER A 337 -20.38 -19.43 3.24
N GLN A 338 -20.91 -19.23 2.01
CA GLN A 338 -21.22 -17.97 1.31
C GLN A 338 -20.16 -16.84 1.16
N LEU A 339 -19.07 -16.83 1.93
CA LEU A 339 -18.13 -15.71 2.07
C LEU A 339 -17.18 -15.56 0.87
N ASN A 340 -16.97 -16.64 0.11
CA ASN A 340 -16.11 -16.69 -1.08
C ASN A 340 -16.86 -17.06 -2.37
N ALA A 341 -18.21 -17.01 -2.36
CA ALA A 341 -18.97 -17.18 -3.59
C ALA A 341 -18.71 -15.96 -4.49
N GLY A 342 -18.02 -16.15 -5.61
CA GLY A 342 -17.96 -15.11 -6.66
C GLY A 342 -19.35 -14.80 -7.23
N PRO A 343 -19.44 -13.92 -8.25
CA PRO A 343 -20.70 -13.71 -8.95
C PRO A 343 -21.27 -15.02 -9.51
N SER A 344 -22.58 -15.09 -9.62
CA SER A 344 -23.28 -16.21 -10.24
C SER A 344 -22.90 -16.37 -11.72
N LEU A 345 -23.10 -17.56 -12.28
CA LEU A 345 -22.84 -17.80 -13.70
C LEU A 345 -23.64 -16.85 -14.62
N ARG A 346 -24.87 -16.50 -14.21
CA ARG A 346 -25.71 -15.54 -14.92
C ARG A 346 -25.07 -14.14 -14.96
N GLU A 347 -24.56 -13.67 -13.83
CA GLU A 347 -23.88 -12.36 -13.74
C GLU A 347 -22.56 -12.35 -14.53
N LYS A 348 -21.78 -13.43 -14.43
CA LYS A 348 -20.56 -13.62 -15.24
C LYS A 348 -20.87 -13.57 -16.73
N SER A 349 -21.94 -14.24 -17.16
CA SER A 349 -22.39 -14.23 -18.56
C SER A 349 -22.71 -12.83 -19.07
N ILE A 350 -23.38 -12.00 -18.27
CA ILE A 350 -23.68 -10.60 -18.65
C ILE A 350 -22.38 -9.83 -18.93
N LEU A 351 -21.38 -9.94 -18.04
CA LEU A 351 -20.11 -9.24 -18.20
C LEU A 351 -19.35 -9.74 -19.43
N LEU A 352 -19.26 -11.05 -19.63
CA LEU A 352 -18.55 -11.64 -20.77
C LEU A 352 -19.19 -11.24 -22.11
N VAL A 353 -20.52 -11.24 -22.20
CA VAL A 353 -21.24 -10.79 -23.41
C VAL A 353 -20.99 -9.30 -23.68
N LYS A 354 -20.94 -8.46 -22.65
CA LYS A 354 -20.59 -7.05 -22.81
C LYS A 354 -19.15 -6.88 -23.24
N MET A 355 -18.22 -7.62 -22.64
CA MET A 355 -16.81 -7.60 -23.07
C MET A 355 -16.67 -8.00 -24.54
N MET A 356 -17.36 -9.06 -24.99
CA MET A 356 -17.41 -9.46 -26.40
C MET A 356 -17.85 -8.33 -27.33
N GLN A 357 -18.82 -7.51 -26.92
CA GLN A 357 -19.35 -6.42 -27.75
C GLN A 357 -18.40 -5.23 -27.90
N TYR A 358 -17.58 -4.95 -26.88
CA TYR A 358 -16.84 -3.69 -26.76
C TYR A 358 -15.31 -3.85 -26.78
N VAL A 359 -14.75 -4.97 -26.32
CA VAL A 359 -13.28 -5.14 -26.20
C VAL A 359 -12.60 -5.09 -27.56
N GLU A 360 -13.00 -5.93 -28.52
CA GLU A 360 -12.39 -5.96 -29.85
C GLU A 360 -12.43 -4.59 -30.55
N LYS A 361 -13.59 -3.91 -30.49
CA LYS A 361 -13.82 -2.65 -31.19
C LYS A 361 -13.09 -1.46 -30.59
N ARG A 362 -12.91 -1.43 -29.26
CA ARG A 362 -12.39 -0.25 -28.53
C ARG A 362 -11.00 -0.45 -27.97
N PHE A 363 -10.61 -1.70 -27.73
CA PHE A 363 -9.38 -2.09 -27.05
C PHE A 363 -8.75 -3.31 -27.73
N PRO A 364 -8.30 -3.17 -29.00
CA PRO A 364 -7.74 -4.29 -29.76
C PRO A 364 -6.57 -4.98 -29.03
N ASP A 365 -5.76 -4.22 -28.27
CA ASP A 365 -4.65 -4.74 -27.45
C ASP A 365 -5.09 -5.72 -26.35
N LEU A 366 -6.35 -5.65 -25.91
CA LEU A 366 -6.93 -6.55 -24.91
C LEU A 366 -7.69 -7.72 -25.54
N ASN A 367 -7.87 -7.72 -26.86
CA ASN A 367 -8.68 -8.73 -27.55
C ASN A 367 -8.08 -10.13 -27.39
N THR A 368 -6.75 -10.28 -27.51
CA THR A 368 -6.08 -11.57 -27.30
C THR A 368 -6.35 -12.13 -25.90
N GLN A 369 -6.23 -11.30 -24.86
CA GLN A 369 -6.53 -11.70 -23.48
C GLN A 369 -7.99 -12.13 -23.33
N PHE A 370 -8.92 -11.40 -23.97
CA PHE A 370 -10.33 -11.76 -23.92
C PHE A 370 -10.63 -13.07 -24.65
N LEU A 371 -10.04 -13.30 -25.82
CA LEU A 371 -10.20 -14.55 -26.58
C LEU A 371 -9.60 -15.75 -25.85
N GLU A 372 -8.47 -15.59 -25.15
CA GLU A 372 -7.92 -16.61 -24.26
C GLU A 372 -8.90 -16.97 -23.13
N LEU A 373 -9.55 -15.97 -22.54
CA LEU A 373 -10.60 -16.18 -21.54
C LEU A 373 -11.79 -16.94 -22.15
N VAL A 374 -12.28 -16.57 -23.33
CA VAL A 374 -13.36 -17.29 -24.03
C VAL A 374 -12.95 -18.74 -24.31
N ASN A 375 -11.75 -18.98 -24.83
CA ASN A 375 -11.22 -20.33 -25.05
C ASN A 375 -11.16 -21.13 -23.73
N SER A 376 -10.79 -20.49 -22.62
CA SER A 376 -10.77 -21.14 -21.30
C SER A 376 -12.15 -21.58 -20.80
N VAL A 377 -13.23 -20.93 -21.26
CA VAL A 377 -14.62 -21.31 -21.00
C VAL A 377 -15.02 -22.51 -21.85
N TYR A 378 -14.69 -22.51 -23.14
CA TYR A 378 -14.97 -23.64 -24.03
C TYR A 378 -14.17 -24.91 -23.68
N ARG A 379 -13.01 -24.76 -23.05
CA ARG A 379 -12.21 -25.89 -22.54
C ARG A 379 -12.72 -26.45 -21.21
N ASP A 380 -13.62 -25.75 -20.52
CA ASP A 380 -14.14 -26.18 -19.22
C ASP A 380 -15.34 -27.11 -19.40
N GLU A 381 -15.16 -28.40 -19.08
CA GLU A 381 -16.22 -29.43 -19.19
C GLU A 381 -17.51 -29.06 -18.44
N SER A 382 -17.41 -28.33 -17.32
CA SER A 382 -18.57 -27.92 -16.52
C SER A 382 -19.38 -26.79 -17.19
N LEU A 383 -18.74 -26.01 -18.05
CA LEU A 383 -19.36 -24.86 -18.74
C LEU A 383 -19.71 -25.17 -20.20
N LYS A 384 -19.13 -26.21 -20.80
CA LYS A 384 -19.38 -26.61 -22.19
C LYS A 384 -20.86 -26.79 -22.53
N THR A 385 -21.61 -27.39 -21.60
CA THR A 385 -23.05 -27.65 -21.77
C THR A 385 -23.95 -26.48 -21.34
N SER A 386 -23.36 -25.38 -20.86
CA SER A 386 -24.13 -24.22 -20.40
C SER A 386 -24.51 -23.29 -21.56
N GLU A 387 -25.56 -22.49 -21.40
CA GLU A 387 -25.92 -21.42 -22.35
C GLU A 387 -24.81 -20.39 -22.58
N LEU A 388 -23.77 -20.37 -21.73
CA LEU A 388 -22.68 -19.42 -21.84
C LEU A 388 -21.88 -19.64 -23.13
N THR A 389 -21.67 -20.89 -23.56
CA THR A 389 -20.96 -21.18 -24.81
C THR A 389 -21.72 -20.63 -26.00
N VAL A 390 -23.03 -20.87 -26.08
CA VAL A 390 -23.90 -20.30 -27.15
C VAL A 390 -23.81 -18.77 -27.17
N LYS A 391 -23.81 -18.10 -26.02
CA LYS A 391 -23.72 -16.64 -25.93
C LYS A 391 -22.37 -16.06 -26.36
N LEU A 392 -21.29 -16.85 -26.24
CA LEU A 392 -19.93 -16.45 -26.59
C LEU A 392 -19.46 -16.98 -27.95
N GLU A 393 -20.31 -17.70 -28.66
CA GLU A 393 -20.03 -18.22 -30.00
C GLU A 393 -19.51 -17.15 -30.97
N PRO A 394 -20.06 -15.92 -31.02
CA PRO A 394 -19.51 -14.89 -31.91
C PRO A 394 -18.05 -14.54 -31.59
N ALA A 395 -17.68 -14.45 -30.30
CA ALA A 395 -16.29 -14.21 -29.90
C ALA A 395 -15.39 -15.41 -30.24
N PHE A 396 -15.89 -16.63 -30.03
CA PHE A 396 -15.12 -17.84 -30.35
C PHE A 396 -14.81 -17.92 -31.85
N LEU A 397 -15.80 -17.68 -32.71
CA LEU A 397 -15.62 -17.65 -34.16
C LEU A 397 -14.74 -16.49 -34.62
N ALA A 398 -14.81 -15.33 -33.97
CA ALA A 398 -13.90 -14.22 -34.22
C ALA A 398 -12.46 -14.60 -33.91
N GLY A 399 -12.22 -15.34 -32.82
CA GLY A 399 -10.90 -15.84 -32.45
C GLY A 399 -10.29 -16.86 -33.42
N LEU A 400 -11.09 -17.51 -34.28
CA LEU A 400 -10.58 -18.37 -35.36
C LEU A 400 -10.02 -17.56 -36.56
N ARG A 401 -10.32 -16.26 -36.63
CA ARG A 401 -9.84 -15.35 -37.68
C ARG A 401 -8.52 -14.65 -37.31
N CYS A 402 -8.19 -14.65 -36.01
CA CYS A 402 -6.93 -14.15 -35.46
C CYS A 402 -5.90 -15.28 -35.45
#